data_AF-A0A7X7H022-F1
#
_entry.id   AF-A0A7X7H022-F1
#
_cell.length_a   1.000
_cell.length_b   1.000
_cell.length_c   1.000
_cell.angle_alpha   90.00
_cell.angle_beta   90.00
_cell.angle_gamma   90.00
#
_symmetry.space_group_name_H-M   'P 1'
#
loop_
_entity.id
_entity.type
_entity.pdbx_description
1 polymer ?
#
loop_
_entity_poly.entity_id
_entity_poly.type
_entity_poly.pdbx_seq_one_letter_code
_entity_poly.pdbx_strand_id
1 'polypeptide(L)'
;MTEKPWTLRDHEVRQVLTTGECLVVRPVKPQPPVDATDVLVWEAPELPASVKAAEGLYCHCPDGLRFLGSCPYPAGSRWWVRETWCPYADDMTREYCQTHDPEWGEPIKPAVYSADYDVDCNPLDVGGCEKWHSSITMPRWASRMDVEVVESTVEQQDGVWVWITKVRRVQ
;
A
#
# COMPACT_ATOMS: atom_id res chain seq x y z
N MET A 1 16.08 3.99 10.81
CA MET A 1 15.29 4.38 9.62
C MET A 1 13.84 4.04 9.93
N THR A 2 12.92 4.98 9.82
CA THR A 2 11.49 4.72 10.10
C THR A 2 10.92 3.86 8.97
N GLU A 3 10.49 2.64 9.27
CA GLU A 3 9.80 1.77 8.32
C GLU A 3 8.53 2.47 7.80
N LYS A 4 8.45 2.70 6.48
CA LYS A 4 7.33 3.43 5.91
C LYS A 4 6.16 2.48 5.60
N PRO A 5 4.93 2.82 6.04
CA PRO A 5 3.75 2.04 5.68
C PRO A 5 3.22 2.36 4.27
N TRP A 6 2.58 1.37 3.66
CA TRP A 6 1.72 1.56 2.50
C TRP A 6 0.32 1.01 2.77
N THR A 7 -0.70 1.86 2.68
CA THR A 7 -2.11 1.44 2.70
C THR A 7 -2.55 0.77 1.39
N LEU A 8 -2.90 -0.52 1.46
CA LEU A 8 -3.52 -1.28 0.39
C LEU A 8 -5.03 -1.41 0.62
N ARG A 9 -5.80 -1.52 -0.46
CA ARG A 9 -7.24 -1.79 -0.44
C ARG A 9 -7.45 -3.29 -0.26
N ASP A 10 -8.61 -3.70 0.26
CA ASP A 10 -8.86 -5.11 0.60
C ASP A 10 -8.69 -6.07 -0.58
N HIS A 11 -9.12 -5.68 -1.79
CA HIS A 11 -8.91 -6.52 -2.99
C HIS A 11 -7.42 -6.64 -3.38
N GLU A 12 -6.63 -5.59 -3.17
CA GLU A 12 -5.18 -5.61 -3.42
C GLU A 12 -4.49 -6.51 -2.38
N VAL A 13 -4.90 -6.42 -1.12
CA VAL A 13 -4.43 -7.31 -0.04
C VAL A 13 -4.75 -8.77 -0.37
N ARG A 14 -6.02 -9.08 -0.69
CA ARG A 14 -6.44 -10.43 -1.09
C ARG A 14 -5.61 -10.96 -2.24
N GLN A 15 -5.36 -10.12 -3.25
CA GLN A 15 -4.54 -10.48 -4.39
C GLN A 15 -3.11 -10.79 -3.95
N VAL A 16 -2.43 -9.91 -3.20
CA VAL A 16 -1.06 -10.17 -2.69
C VAL A 16 -0.99 -11.44 -1.85
N LEU A 17 -1.98 -11.71 -1.01
CA LEU A 17 -2.03 -12.92 -0.18
C LEU A 17 -2.22 -14.19 -1.02
N THR A 18 -3.00 -14.11 -2.10
CA THR A 18 -3.34 -15.26 -2.95
C THR A 18 -2.25 -15.56 -3.98
N THR A 19 -1.72 -14.53 -4.65
CA THR A 19 -0.81 -14.67 -5.79
C THR A 19 0.64 -14.32 -5.44
N GLY A 20 0.88 -13.64 -4.33
CA GLY A 20 2.17 -13.08 -3.96
C GLY A 20 2.50 -11.74 -4.61
N GLU A 21 1.69 -11.25 -5.57
CA GLU A 21 1.95 -10.01 -6.32
C GLU A 21 0.66 -9.26 -6.67
N CYS A 22 0.72 -7.93 -6.71
CA CYS A 22 -0.42 -7.09 -7.11
C CYS A 22 0.05 -5.85 -7.87
N LEU A 23 -0.82 -5.34 -8.75
CA LEU A 23 -0.67 -4.02 -9.36
C LEU A 23 -1.50 -3.02 -8.57
N VAL A 24 -0.82 -2.03 -7.99
CA VAL A 24 -1.44 -0.97 -7.19
C VAL A 24 -1.52 0.29 -8.04
N VAL A 25 -2.74 0.74 -8.33
CA VAL A 25 -2.98 1.93 -9.15
C VAL A 25 -3.40 3.11 -8.27
N ARG A 26 -2.66 4.22 -8.34
CA ARG A 26 -2.94 5.45 -7.56
C ARG A 26 -2.82 6.68 -8.44
N PRO A 27 -3.66 7.71 -8.26
CA PRO A 27 -3.53 8.95 -9.03
C PRO A 27 -2.19 9.62 -8.73
N VAL A 28 -1.53 10.14 -9.78
CA VAL A 28 -0.38 11.04 -9.66
C VAL A 28 -0.82 12.29 -8.89
N LYS A 29 0.03 12.77 -7.98
CA LYS A 29 -0.22 14.00 -7.22
C LYS A 29 1.04 14.88 -7.21
N PRO A 30 0.95 16.16 -7.60
CA PRO A 30 -0.19 16.80 -8.27
C PRO A 30 -0.47 16.19 -9.65
N GLN A 31 -1.71 16.26 -10.15
CA GLN A 31 -1.98 15.87 -11.52
C GLN A 31 -1.18 16.76 -12.48
N PRO A 32 -0.63 16.20 -13.57
CA PRO A 32 -0.01 16.98 -14.64
C PRO A 32 -0.95 18.08 -15.16
N PRO A 33 -0.42 19.22 -15.62
CA PRO A 33 -1.20 20.26 -16.26
C PRO A 33 -2.05 19.73 -17.43
N VAL A 34 -3.18 20.36 -17.70
CA VAL A 34 -4.10 19.95 -18.78
C VAL A 34 -3.46 20.02 -20.16
N ASP A 35 -2.49 20.91 -20.34
CA ASP A 35 -1.70 21.09 -21.56
C ASP A 35 -0.47 20.18 -21.65
N ALA A 36 -0.27 19.27 -20.68
CA ALA A 36 0.80 18.29 -20.75
C ALA A 36 0.56 17.31 -21.92
N THR A 37 1.51 17.23 -22.84
CA THR A 37 1.43 16.34 -24.01
C THR A 37 1.91 14.93 -23.72
N ASP A 38 2.81 14.79 -22.74
CA ASP A 38 3.35 13.51 -22.31
C ASP A 38 3.85 13.58 -20.87
N VAL A 39 3.86 12.45 -20.17
CA VAL A 39 4.34 12.32 -18.79
C VAL A 39 5.20 11.08 -18.68
N LEU A 40 6.44 11.27 -18.21
CA LEU A 40 7.45 10.23 -18.18
C LEU A 40 8.16 10.19 -16.83
N VAL A 41 8.65 9.00 -16.49
CA VAL A 41 9.50 8.78 -15.32
C VAL A 41 10.96 8.83 -15.79
N TRP A 42 11.75 9.70 -15.19
CA TRP A 42 13.19 9.81 -15.43
C TRP A 42 13.96 9.18 -14.27
N GLU A 43 14.71 8.12 -14.59
CA GLU A 43 15.66 7.47 -13.70
C GLU A 43 16.98 7.28 -14.44
N ALA A 44 18.08 7.65 -13.80
CA ALA A 44 19.42 7.58 -14.40
C ALA A 44 20.46 7.23 -13.33
N PRO A 45 20.39 6.02 -12.73
CA PRO A 45 21.21 5.64 -11.59
C PRO A 45 22.72 5.71 -11.89
N GLU A 46 23.10 5.49 -13.16
CA GLU A 46 24.50 5.45 -13.61
C GLU A 46 25.13 6.85 -13.84
N LEU A 47 24.34 7.93 -13.87
CA LEU A 47 24.86 9.27 -14.15
C LEU A 47 25.39 9.96 -12.86
N PRO A 48 26.53 10.67 -12.93
CA PRO A 48 27.01 11.47 -11.81
C PRO A 48 26.01 12.54 -11.40
N ALA A 49 25.84 12.77 -10.09
CA ALA A 49 24.90 13.76 -9.55
C ALA A 49 25.11 15.20 -10.10
N SER A 50 26.33 15.53 -10.53
CA SER A 50 26.67 16.85 -11.11
C SER A 50 26.04 17.13 -12.47
N VAL A 51 25.60 16.11 -13.20
CA VAL A 51 25.01 16.24 -14.55
C VAL A 51 23.59 15.65 -14.63
N LYS A 52 23.07 15.16 -13.51
CA LYS A 52 21.82 14.42 -13.45
C LYS A 52 20.66 15.36 -13.14
N ALA A 53 19.64 15.37 -14.00
CA ALA A 53 18.34 15.95 -13.64
C ALA A 53 17.75 15.19 -12.44
N ALA A 54 16.90 15.84 -11.64
CA ALA A 54 16.27 15.16 -10.50
C ALA A 54 15.54 13.88 -10.95
N GLU A 55 15.65 12.78 -10.23
CA GLU A 55 14.88 11.57 -10.58
C GLU A 55 13.42 11.72 -10.18
N GLY A 56 12.54 11.23 -11.04
CA GLY A 56 11.11 11.24 -10.79
C GLY A 56 10.30 11.58 -12.03
N LEU A 57 9.12 12.12 -11.78
CA LEU A 57 8.11 12.36 -12.77
C LEU A 57 8.33 13.71 -13.45
N TYR A 58 8.36 13.69 -14.77
CA TYR A 58 8.37 14.87 -15.60
C TYR A 58 7.15 14.88 -16.52
N CYS A 59 6.71 16.08 -16.89
CA CYS A 59 5.73 16.26 -17.95
C CYS A 59 6.27 17.20 -19.03
N HIS A 60 5.98 16.87 -20.27
CA HIS A 60 6.20 17.75 -21.41
C HIS A 60 5.03 18.71 -21.52
N CYS A 61 5.29 20.01 -21.36
CA CYS A 61 4.36 21.09 -21.62
C CYS A 61 4.80 21.89 -22.86
N PRO A 62 3.93 22.72 -23.46
CA PRO A 62 4.29 23.53 -24.63
C PRO A 62 5.48 24.48 -24.39
N ASP A 63 5.72 24.89 -23.14
CA ASP A 63 6.81 25.78 -22.75
C ASP A 63 8.08 25.04 -22.26
N GLY A 64 8.05 23.71 -22.23
CA GLY A 64 9.21 22.88 -21.89
C GLY A 64 8.89 21.71 -20.96
N LEU A 65 9.97 21.05 -20.51
CA LEU A 65 9.91 19.93 -19.58
C LEU A 65 9.77 20.44 -18.13
N ARG A 66 8.78 19.95 -17.39
CA ARG A 66 8.54 20.34 -15.99
C ARG A 66 8.65 19.14 -15.06
N PHE A 67 9.35 19.31 -13.94
CA PHE A 67 9.44 18.32 -12.88
C PHE A 67 8.20 18.39 -11.98
N LEU A 68 7.52 17.25 -11.79
CA LEU A 68 6.31 17.14 -10.96
C LEU A 68 6.60 16.57 -9.56
N GLY A 69 7.68 15.80 -9.41
CA GLY A 69 8.09 15.25 -8.13
C GLY A 69 8.72 13.87 -8.25
N SER A 70 9.32 13.40 -7.17
CA SER A 70 9.91 12.05 -7.09
C SER A 70 8.84 10.96 -7.18
N CYS A 71 9.20 9.78 -7.70
CA CYS A 71 8.33 8.61 -7.58
C CYS A 71 8.08 8.30 -6.10
N PRO A 72 6.83 8.25 -5.62
CA PRO A 72 6.53 7.93 -4.22
C PRO A 72 6.87 6.48 -3.87
N TYR A 73 6.98 5.60 -4.88
CA TYR A 73 7.19 4.16 -4.73
C TYR A 73 8.38 3.69 -5.58
N PRO A 74 9.63 3.97 -5.17
CA PRO A 74 10.83 3.57 -5.92
C PRO A 74 10.97 2.05 -6.01
N ALA A 75 11.46 1.53 -7.15
CA ALA A 75 11.78 0.11 -7.29
C ALA A 75 12.80 -0.35 -6.22
N GLY A 76 12.63 -1.58 -5.72
CA GLY A 76 13.43 -2.17 -4.64
C GLY A 76 13.11 -1.64 -3.23
N SER A 77 12.21 -0.66 -3.10
CA SER A 77 11.80 -0.18 -1.76
C SER A 77 10.85 -1.16 -1.07
N ARG A 78 10.99 -1.31 0.25
CA ARG A 78 10.17 -2.18 1.10
C ARG A 78 9.25 -1.38 2.00
N TRP A 79 8.03 -1.87 2.14
CA TRP A 79 6.94 -1.22 2.87
C TRP A 79 6.14 -2.25 3.65
N TRP A 80 5.80 -1.94 4.90
CA TRP A 80 4.81 -2.73 5.61
C TRP A 80 3.40 -2.32 5.20
N VAL A 81 2.50 -3.27 5.08
CA VAL A 81 1.15 -3.01 4.56
C VAL A 81 0.23 -2.52 5.67
N ARG A 82 -0.60 -1.53 5.37
CA ARG A 82 -1.76 -1.11 6.16
C ARG A 82 -3.04 -1.56 5.47
N GLU A 83 -3.90 -2.23 6.21
CA GLU A 83 -5.21 -2.70 5.76
C GLU A 83 -6.27 -2.47 6.84
N THR A 84 -7.55 -2.61 6.50
CA THR A 84 -8.63 -2.46 7.47
C THR A 84 -8.57 -3.63 8.45
N TRP A 85 -8.47 -3.32 9.74
CA TRP A 85 -8.08 -4.26 10.80
C TRP A 85 -8.97 -4.11 12.03
N CYS A 86 -8.95 -5.08 12.93
CA CYS A 86 -9.47 -4.94 14.28
C CYS A 86 -8.53 -5.67 15.25
N PRO A 87 -8.13 -5.07 16.38
CA PRO A 87 -7.47 -5.83 17.43
C PRO A 87 -8.39 -6.96 17.88
N TYR A 88 -7.85 -8.17 18.03
CA TYR A 88 -8.66 -9.31 18.45
C TYR A 88 -9.02 -9.18 19.93
N ALA A 89 -10.31 -9.27 20.22
CA ALA A 89 -10.85 -9.33 21.58
C ALA A 89 -11.51 -10.70 21.80
N ASP A 90 -11.40 -11.26 23.00
CA ASP A 90 -12.14 -12.48 23.33
C ASP A 90 -13.65 -12.19 23.33
N ASP A 91 -14.44 -13.05 22.70
CA ASP A 91 -15.87 -12.77 22.50
C ASP A 91 -16.70 -12.83 23.78
N MET A 92 -16.22 -13.56 24.79
CA MET A 92 -16.90 -13.75 26.07
C MET A 92 -16.58 -12.64 27.07
N THR A 93 -15.32 -12.23 27.13
CA THR A 93 -14.80 -11.26 28.11
C THR A 93 -14.65 -9.86 27.53
N ARG A 94 -14.58 -9.74 26.19
CA ARG A 94 -14.24 -8.51 25.45
C ARG A 94 -12.86 -7.94 25.82
N GLU A 95 -12.00 -8.76 26.43
CA GLU A 95 -10.64 -8.37 26.74
C GLU A 95 -9.73 -8.58 25.53
N TYR A 96 -8.77 -7.68 25.33
CA TYR A 96 -7.78 -7.82 24.28
C TYR A 96 -6.90 -9.03 24.54
N CYS A 97 -6.93 -9.96 23.60
CA CYS A 97 -6.14 -11.17 23.69
C CYS A 97 -4.67 -10.87 23.38
N GLN A 98 -3.85 -10.81 24.42
CA GLN A 98 -2.46 -10.43 24.27
C GLN A 98 -1.54 -11.61 23.91
N THR A 99 -1.93 -12.87 24.13
CA THR A 99 -0.98 -13.98 23.92
C THR A 99 -1.56 -15.35 23.52
N HIS A 100 -2.65 -15.88 24.09
CA HIS A 100 -3.12 -17.25 23.79
C HIS A 100 -4.62 -17.46 24.05
N ASP A 101 -5.25 -18.33 23.26
CA ASP A 101 -6.57 -18.88 23.54
C ASP A 101 -6.39 -20.00 24.59
N PRO A 102 -6.92 -19.86 25.81
CA PRO A 102 -6.73 -20.86 26.86
C PRO A 102 -7.40 -22.21 26.57
N GLU A 103 -8.41 -22.23 25.70
CA GLU A 103 -9.24 -23.40 25.40
C GLU A 103 -8.68 -24.22 24.23
N TRP A 104 -8.11 -23.56 23.22
CA TRP A 104 -7.67 -24.21 21.98
C TRP A 104 -6.15 -24.21 21.75
N GLY A 105 -5.38 -23.45 22.55
CA GLY A 105 -3.91 -23.46 22.51
C GLY A 105 -3.29 -22.89 21.23
N GLU A 106 -4.08 -22.31 20.33
CA GLU A 106 -3.58 -21.63 19.14
C GLU A 106 -3.05 -20.22 19.48
N PRO A 107 -1.99 -19.76 18.80
CA PRO A 107 -1.54 -18.38 18.94
C PRO A 107 -2.64 -17.45 18.45
N ILE A 108 -3.13 -16.59 19.34
CA ILE A 108 -4.15 -15.61 18.96
C ILE A 108 -3.54 -14.68 17.92
N LYS A 109 -4.17 -14.63 16.74
CA LYS A 109 -3.91 -13.55 15.79
C LYS A 109 -4.21 -12.24 16.54
N PRO A 110 -3.23 -11.36 16.80
CA PRO A 110 -3.46 -10.19 17.63
C PRO A 110 -4.39 -9.17 16.95
N ALA A 111 -4.68 -9.38 15.67
CA ALA A 111 -5.68 -8.66 14.89
C ALA A 111 -6.37 -9.58 13.87
N VAL A 112 -7.60 -9.21 13.52
CA VAL A 112 -8.36 -9.72 12.39
C VAL A 112 -8.43 -8.66 11.30
N TYR A 113 -8.67 -9.08 10.05
CA TYR A 113 -8.54 -8.23 8.88
C TYR A 113 -9.74 -8.38 7.98
N SER A 114 -10.29 -7.27 7.51
CA SER A 114 -11.49 -7.30 6.65
C SER A 114 -11.26 -8.01 5.32
N ALA A 115 -10.01 -8.02 4.83
CA ALA A 115 -9.64 -8.70 3.60
C ALA A 115 -9.82 -10.23 3.67
N ASP A 116 -9.94 -10.81 4.87
CA ASP A 116 -10.18 -12.25 5.06
C ASP A 116 -11.66 -12.62 4.91
N TYR A 117 -12.55 -11.64 4.85
CA TYR A 117 -14.00 -11.81 4.82
C TYR A 117 -14.62 -11.18 3.57
N ASP A 118 -15.92 -11.39 3.38
CA ASP A 118 -16.69 -10.73 2.32
C ASP A 118 -16.71 -9.21 2.50
N VAL A 119 -16.85 -8.48 1.38
CA VAL A 119 -16.71 -7.00 1.31
C VAL A 119 -17.67 -6.27 2.25
N ASP A 120 -18.83 -6.85 2.53
CA ASP A 120 -19.88 -6.26 3.38
C ASP A 120 -20.00 -6.98 4.74
N CYS A 121 -18.99 -7.74 5.14
CA CYS A 121 -19.00 -8.45 6.41
C CYS A 121 -19.04 -7.47 7.59
N ASN A 122 -20.12 -7.55 8.37
CA ASN A 122 -20.26 -6.77 9.59
C ASN A 122 -19.19 -7.23 10.59
N PRO A 123 -18.43 -6.33 11.23
CA PRO A 123 -17.45 -6.73 12.23
C PRO A 123 -18.05 -7.61 13.32
N LEU A 124 -19.32 -7.42 13.69
CA LEU A 124 -20.00 -8.24 14.70
C LEU A 124 -20.24 -9.70 14.28
N ASP A 125 -20.17 -10.00 12.98
CA ASP A 125 -20.23 -11.37 12.45
C ASP A 125 -18.85 -12.03 12.44
N VAL A 126 -17.78 -11.28 12.74
CA VAL A 126 -16.41 -11.75 12.85
C VAL A 126 -16.06 -11.95 14.32
N GLY A 127 -15.83 -13.21 14.70
CA GLY A 127 -15.39 -13.55 16.05
C GLY A 127 -14.18 -12.73 16.48
N GLY A 128 -14.30 -12.07 17.63
CA GLY A 128 -13.30 -11.19 18.22
C GLY A 128 -13.08 -9.84 17.54
N CYS A 129 -14.00 -9.41 16.67
CA CYS A 129 -14.00 -8.09 16.06
C CYS A 129 -15.14 -7.21 16.60
N GLU A 130 -14.83 -6.23 17.45
CA GLU A 130 -15.86 -5.29 17.91
C GLU A 130 -16.20 -4.24 16.83
N LYS A 131 -15.18 -3.77 16.10
CA LYS A 131 -15.34 -2.79 15.02
C LYS A 131 -14.15 -2.80 14.06
N TRP A 132 -14.42 -2.53 12.80
CA TRP A 132 -13.34 -2.24 11.84
C TRP A 132 -12.67 -0.91 12.15
N HIS A 133 -11.35 -0.95 12.29
CA HIS A 133 -10.48 0.22 12.32
C HIS A 133 -9.96 0.55 10.92
N SER A 134 -9.89 1.84 10.62
CA SER A 134 -9.28 2.32 9.38
C SER A 134 -7.83 1.85 9.29
N SER A 135 -7.43 1.47 8.08
CA SER A 135 -6.03 1.17 7.75
C SER A 135 -5.07 2.31 8.11
N ILE A 136 -5.50 3.57 8.11
CA ILE A 136 -4.65 4.71 8.50
C ILE A 136 -4.17 4.61 9.94
N THR A 137 -5.02 4.11 10.85
CA THR A 137 -4.72 4.00 12.29
C THR A 137 -4.02 2.70 12.64
N MET A 138 -3.71 1.85 11.65
CA MET A 138 -3.11 0.55 11.89
C MET A 138 -1.66 0.69 12.38
N PRO A 139 -1.31 0.12 13.55
CA PRO A 139 0.04 0.12 14.07
C PRO A 139 0.91 -0.97 13.41
N ARG A 140 2.24 -0.83 13.52
CA ARG A 140 3.18 -1.78 12.91
C ARG A 140 3.00 -3.23 13.40
N TRP A 141 2.68 -3.43 14.68
CA TRP A 141 2.48 -4.76 15.26
C TRP A 141 1.30 -5.51 14.62
N ALA A 142 0.31 -4.78 14.10
CA ALA A 142 -0.86 -5.36 13.43
C ALA A 142 -0.61 -5.60 11.94
N SER A 143 0.54 -5.22 11.39
CA SER A 143 0.86 -5.56 10.00
C SER A 143 1.23 -7.03 9.88
N ARG A 144 0.54 -7.74 8.99
CA ARG A 144 0.79 -9.17 8.71
C ARG A 144 1.63 -9.44 7.46
N MET A 145 1.99 -8.41 6.71
CA MET A 145 2.84 -8.57 5.52
C MET A 145 3.63 -7.30 5.20
N ASP A 146 4.78 -7.53 4.60
CA ASP A 146 5.57 -6.49 3.95
C ASP A 146 5.59 -6.75 2.44
N VAL A 147 5.70 -5.69 1.66
CA VAL A 147 5.79 -5.73 0.20
C VAL A 147 7.03 -4.99 -0.28
N GLU A 148 7.60 -5.49 -1.36
CA GLU A 148 8.67 -4.86 -2.12
C GLU A 148 8.10 -4.32 -3.43
N VAL A 149 8.51 -3.11 -3.80
CA VAL A 149 8.18 -2.54 -5.10
C VAL A 149 9.07 -3.16 -6.18
N VAL A 150 8.46 -3.80 -7.16
CA VAL A 150 9.16 -4.40 -8.30
C VAL A 150 9.43 -3.33 -9.35
N GLU A 151 8.41 -2.58 -9.73
CA GLU A 151 8.48 -1.51 -10.73
C GLU A 151 7.34 -0.51 -10.52
N SER A 152 7.55 0.73 -10.97
CA SER A 152 6.55 1.79 -10.97
C SER A 152 6.56 2.51 -12.31
N THR A 153 5.44 2.50 -13.01
CA THR A 153 5.24 3.21 -14.27
C THR A 153 4.16 4.26 -14.12
N VAL A 154 4.04 5.15 -15.12
CA VAL A 154 2.96 6.14 -15.18
C VAL A 154 2.20 5.97 -16.48
N GLU A 155 0.87 6.04 -16.39
CA GLU A 155 -0.02 5.95 -17.55
C GLU A 155 -1.21 6.90 -17.39
N GLN A 156 -1.87 7.25 -18.50
CA GLN A 156 -3.10 8.01 -18.48
C GLN A 156 -4.31 7.08 -18.61
N GLN A 157 -5.25 7.16 -17.65
CA GLN A 157 -6.49 6.40 -17.64
C GLN A 157 -7.67 7.35 -17.44
N ASP A 158 -8.63 7.37 -18.36
CA ASP A 158 -9.82 8.23 -18.32
C ASP A 158 -9.51 9.72 -18.07
N GLY A 159 -8.42 10.22 -18.66
CA GLY A 159 -7.96 11.60 -18.51
C GLY A 159 -7.22 11.90 -17.20
N VAL A 160 -6.99 10.90 -16.36
CA VAL A 160 -6.23 11.01 -15.10
C VAL A 160 -4.91 10.27 -15.23
N TRP A 161 -3.82 10.93 -14.88
CA TRP A 161 -2.52 10.27 -14.81
C TRP A 161 -2.40 9.46 -13.52
N VAL A 162 -2.02 8.20 -13.64
CA VAL A 162 -1.92 7.26 -12.53
C VAL A 162 -0.54 6.63 -12.47
N TRP A 163 -0.04 6.44 -11.25
CA TRP A 163 1.03 5.51 -10.97
C TRP A 163 0.47 4.09 -11.01
N ILE A 164 1.14 3.22 -11.76
CA ILE A 164 0.92 1.77 -11.75
C ILE A 164 2.15 1.15 -11.11
N THR A 165 2.01 0.67 -9.88
CA THR A 165 3.13 0.09 -9.14
C THR A 165 2.91 -1.40 -8.93
N LYS A 166 3.84 -2.20 -9.45
CA LYS A 166 3.87 -3.63 -9.17
C LYS A 166 4.54 -3.89 -7.83
N VAL A 167 3.84 -4.58 -6.95
CA VAL A 167 4.36 -4.99 -5.64
C VAL A 167 4.39 -6.51 -5.51
N ARG A 168 5.36 -7.00 -4.75
CA ARG A 168 5.54 -8.41 -4.42
C ARG A 168 5.61 -8.59 -2.91
N ARG A 169 4.96 -9.62 -2.37
CA ARG A 169 5.05 -9.98 -0.96
C ARG A 169 6.48 -10.40 -0.60
N VAL A 170 7.00 -9.85 0.48
CA VAL A 170 8.27 -10.31 1.08
C VAL A 170 7.99 -11.60 1.84
N GLN A 171 8.75 -12.66 1.53
CA GLN A 171 8.69 -13.95 2.23
C GLN A 171 9.45 -13.90 3.55
#